data_AF-A0A521FI78-F1
#
_entry.id   AF-A0A521FI78-F1
#
_cell.length_a   1.000
_cell.length_b   1.000
_cell.length_c   1.000
_cell.angle_alpha   90.00
_cell.angle_beta   90.00
_cell.angle_gamma   90.00
#
_symmetry.space_group_name_H-M   'P 1'
#
loop_
_entity.id
_entity.type
_entity.pdbx_description
1 polymer ?
#
loop_
_entity_poly.entity_id
_entity_poly.type
_entity_poly.pdbx_seq_one_letter_code
_entity_poly.pdbx_strand_id
1 'polypeptide(L)'
;MDIRNHIISTYNEVLSYTDAELQVEELANDTVLLESGLDSLGFATLVAELEEELGYDPFVMMDEPIYPTTFGEFVELYETYKDEKN
;
A
#
# COMPACT_ATOMS: atom_id res chain seq x y z
N MET A 1 -9.46 12.91 4.62
CA MET A 1 -8.53 12.42 3.58
C MET A 1 -8.75 10.92 3.47
N ASP A 2 -9.14 10.45 2.28
CA ASP A 2 -9.32 9.03 1.98
C ASP A 2 -7.97 8.34 1.93
N ILE A 3 -7.72 7.37 2.82
CA ILE A 3 -6.43 6.66 2.84
C ILE A 3 -6.21 5.91 1.54
N ARG A 4 -7.29 5.37 0.96
CA ARG A 4 -7.29 4.71 -0.34
C ARG A 4 -6.70 5.60 -1.43
N ASN A 5 -7.17 6.84 -1.54
CA ASN A 5 -6.67 7.77 -2.56
C ASN A 5 -5.20 8.12 -2.34
N HIS A 6 -4.78 8.25 -1.07
CA HIS A 6 -3.38 8.50 -0.75
C HIS A 6 -2.49 7.32 -1.15
N ILE A 7 -2.88 6.09 -0.78
CA ILE A 7 -2.19 4.87 -1.18
C ILE A 7 -2.10 4.76 -2.71
N ILE A 8 -3.18 5.03 -3.45
CA ILE A 8 -3.15 5.01 -4.93
C ILE A 8 -2.16 6.04 -5.46
N SER A 9 -2.12 7.25 -4.88
CA SER A 9 -1.17 8.28 -5.28
C SER A 9 0.27 7.81 -5.07
N THR A 10 0.63 7.40 -3.86
CA THR A 10 1.96 6.91 -3.51
C THR A 10 2.35 5.68 -4.34
N TYR A 11 1.40 4.77 -4.59
CA TYR A 11 1.61 3.60 -5.44
C TYR A 11 2.05 4.00 -6.86
N ASN A 12 1.37 4.96 -7.49
CA ASN A 12 1.74 5.44 -8.82
C ASN A 12 3.10 6.16 -8.82
N GLU A 13 3.44 6.87 -7.74
CA GLU A 13 4.75 7.48 -7.58
C GLU A 13 5.86 6.43 -7.51
N VAL A 14 5.68 5.39 -6.68
CA VAL A 14 6.64 4.28 -6.55
C VAL A 14 6.83 3.57 -7.88
N LEU A 15 5.76 3.24 -8.59
CA LEU A 15 5.87 2.66 -9.94
C LEU A 15 6.73 3.53 -10.85
N SER A 16 6.45 4.84 -10.90
CA SER A 16 7.22 5.80 -11.70
C SER A 16 8.69 5.87 -11.29
N TYR A 17 9.01 5.78 -9.98
CA TYR A 17 10.38 5.77 -9.48
C TYR A 17 11.13 4.48 -9.85
N THR A 18 10.42 3.36 -9.90
CA THR A 18 11.00 2.04 -10.21
C THR A 18 11.07 1.74 -11.72
N ASP A 19 10.68 2.67 -12.60
CA ASP A 19 10.51 2.44 -14.04
C ASP A 19 9.57 1.26 -14.33
N ALA A 20 8.62 1.03 -13.42
CA ALA A 20 7.60 -0.01 -13.52
C ALA A 20 6.28 0.60 -13.99
N GLU A 21 5.48 -0.20 -14.68
CA GLU A 21 4.17 0.20 -15.16
C GLU A 21 3.09 -0.66 -14.49
N LEU A 22 1.92 -0.05 -14.24
CA LEU A 22 0.77 -0.75 -13.71
C LEU A 22 0.34 -1.84 -14.72
N GLN A 23 0.44 -3.10 -14.31
CA GLN A 23 0.13 -4.26 -15.18
C GLN A 23 -1.36 -4.60 -15.24
N VAL A 24 -2.19 -3.83 -14.53
CA VAL A 24 -3.65 -4.00 -14.45
C VAL A 24 -4.35 -2.75 -14.95
N GLU A 25 -5.58 -2.88 -15.46
CA GLU A 25 -6.37 -1.72 -15.91
C GLU A 25 -6.69 -0.76 -14.76
N GLU A 26 -6.96 -1.29 -13.56
CA GLU A 26 -7.31 -0.49 -12.38
C GLU A 26 -6.86 -1.19 -11.08
N LEU A 27 -6.45 -0.41 -10.08
CA LEU A 27 -6.22 -0.87 -8.71
C LEU A 27 -7.58 -1.08 -8.00
N ALA A 28 -8.18 -2.23 -8.28
CA ALA A 28 -9.40 -2.70 -7.63
C ALA A 28 -9.07 -3.44 -6.33
N ASN A 29 -10.08 -3.67 -5.48
CA ASN A 29 -9.86 -4.39 -4.21
C ASN A 29 -9.34 -5.81 -4.42
N ASP A 30 -9.73 -6.46 -5.52
CA ASP A 30 -9.35 -7.83 -5.86
C ASP A 30 -7.96 -7.91 -6.54
N THR A 31 -7.36 -6.76 -6.85
CA THR A 31 -6.07 -6.69 -7.53
C THR A 31 -4.97 -7.22 -6.62
N VAL A 32 -4.25 -8.25 -7.07
CA VAL A 32 -3.08 -8.79 -6.36
C VAL A 32 -1.91 -7.82 -6.51
N LEU A 33 -1.33 -7.37 -5.39
CA LEU A 33 -0.27 -6.35 -5.37
C LEU A 33 0.97 -6.78 -6.16
N LEU A 34 1.35 -8.05 -6.04
CA LEU A 34 2.50 -8.61 -6.76
C LEU A 34 2.22 -8.81 -8.26
N GLU A 35 0.96 -8.84 -8.68
CA GLU A 35 0.56 -8.98 -10.09
C GLU A 35 0.22 -7.64 -10.73
N SER A 36 0.04 -6.56 -9.95
CA SER A 36 -0.24 -5.22 -10.48
C SER A 36 0.98 -4.47 -11.01
N GLY A 37 2.16 -5.11 -11.02
CA GLY A 37 3.43 -4.50 -11.45
C GLY A 37 4.30 -4.01 -10.29
N LEU A 38 3.85 -4.19 -9.04
CA LEU A 38 4.67 -3.90 -7.87
C LEU A 38 5.45 -5.16 -7.47
N ASP A 39 6.75 -5.16 -7.72
CA ASP A 39 7.63 -6.20 -7.20
C ASP A 39 7.73 -6.16 -5.67
N SER A 40 8.30 -7.20 -5.07
CA SER A 40 8.56 -7.25 -3.61
C SER A 40 9.34 -6.02 -3.09
N LEU A 41 10.23 -5.45 -3.89
CA LEU A 41 10.96 -4.22 -3.53
C LEU A 41 10.05 -2.99 -3.63
N GLY A 42 9.24 -2.89 -4.70
CA GLY A 42 8.27 -1.80 -4.84
C GLY A 42 7.26 -1.78 -3.70
N PHE A 43 6.85 -2.96 -3.20
CA PHE A 43 6.00 -3.07 -2.02
C PHE A 43 6.68 -2.52 -0.76
N ALA A 44 7.93 -2.91 -0.50
CA ALA A 44 8.68 -2.37 0.63
C ALA A 44 8.87 -0.85 0.53
N THR A 45 9.14 -0.33 -0.68
CA THR A 45 9.22 1.12 -0.93
C THR A 45 7.88 1.81 -0.69
N LEU A 46 6.77 1.26 -1.18
CA LEU A 46 5.44 1.80 -0.94
C LEU A 46 5.11 1.89 0.56
N VAL A 47 5.41 0.85 1.33
CA VAL A 47 5.19 0.85 2.78
C VAL A 47 6.04 1.92 3.46
N ALA A 48 7.31 2.06 3.07
CA ALA A 48 8.21 3.08 3.63
C ALA A 48 7.73 4.50 3.31
N GLU A 49 7.33 4.79 2.06
CA GLU A 49 6.82 6.12 1.67
C GLU A 49 5.52 6.44 2.43
N LEU A 50 4.63 5.45 2.59
CA LEU A 50 3.42 5.62 3.38
C LEU A 50 3.72 5.86 4.86
N GLU A 51 4.73 5.19 5.43
CA GLU A 51 5.19 5.45 6.79
C GLU A 51 5.68 6.89 6.94
N GLU A 52 6.46 7.41 5.98
CA GLU A 52 6.94 8.79 6.00
C GLU A 52 5.79 9.81 5.88
N GLU A 53 4.84 9.59 4.98
CA GLU A 53 3.71 10.51 4.74
C GLU A 53 2.65 10.45 5.86
N LEU A 54 2.33 9.26 6.36
CA LEU A 54 1.30 9.04 7.38
C LEU A 54 1.84 9.11 8.81
N GLY A 55 3.16 8.91 8.97
CA GLY A 55 3.82 8.83 10.26
C GLY A 55 3.46 7.57 11.06
N TYR A 56 3.07 6.49 10.38
CA TYR A 56 2.86 5.17 10.99
C TYR A 56 2.94 4.05 9.95
N ASP A 57 3.34 2.87 10.41
CA ASP A 57 3.34 1.64 9.64
C ASP A 57 2.47 0.57 10.34
N PRO A 58 1.32 0.16 9.75
CA PRO A 58 0.50 -0.91 10.32
C PRO A 58 1.25 -2.23 10.48
N PHE A 59 2.23 -2.53 9.60
CA PHE A 59 3.02 -3.76 9.66
C PHE A 59 3.94 -3.82 10.87
N VAL A 60 4.38 -2.67 11.38
CA VAL A 60 5.21 -2.56 12.60
C VAL A 60 4.35 -2.46 13.85
N MET A 61 3.15 -1.87 13.75
CA MET A 61 2.24 -1.73 14.90
C MET A 61 1.56 -3.05 15.28
N MET A 62 1.45 -4.00 14.35
CA MET A 62 0.83 -5.29 14.61
C MET A 62 1.79 -6.30 15.25
N ASP A 63 1.30 -7.04 16.25
CA ASP A 63 2.07 -8.06 16.97
C ASP A 63 2.46 -9.23 16.04
N GLU A 64 1.60 -9.56 15.08
CA GLU A 64 1.86 -10.53 14.02
C GLU A 64 1.63 -9.88 12.64
N PRO A 65 2.67 -9.69 11.80
CA PRO A 65 2.53 -9.02 10.53
C PRO A 65 1.68 -9.81 9.54
N ILE A 66 0.50 -9.27 9.20
CA ILE A 66 -0.36 -9.80 8.13
C ILE A 66 0.02 -9.07 6.85
N TYR A 67 0.58 -9.82 5.90
CA TYR A 67 0.88 -9.31 4.57
C TYR A 67 -0.36 -9.43 3.68
N PRO A 68 -1.00 -8.31 3.29
CA PRO A 68 -2.14 -8.35 2.41
C PRO A 68 -1.71 -8.87 1.04
N THR A 69 -2.53 -9.72 0.46
CA THR A 69 -2.28 -10.24 -0.90
C THR A 69 -2.87 -9.33 -1.95
N THR A 70 -3.99 -8.71 -1.62
CA THR A 70 -4.73 -7.83 -2.52
C THR A 70 -4.67 -6.38 -2.09
N PHE A 71 -4.88 -5.48 -3.04
CA PHE A 71 -4.93 -4.05 -2.80
C PHE A 71 -6.07 -3.66 -1.82
N GLY A 72 -7.19 -4.39 -1.86
CA GLY A 72 -8.30 -4.18 -0.92
C GLY A 72 -7.90 -4.47 0.52
N GLU A 73 -7.26 -5.61 0.77
CA GLU A 73 -6.73 -5.95 2.09
C GLU A 73 -5.69 -4.94 2.57
N PHE A 74 -4.83 -4.44 1.66
CA PHE A 74 -3.83 -3.44 2.00
C PHE A 74 -4.46 -2.11 2.42
N VAL A 75 -5.46 -1.63 1.68
CA VAL A 75 -6.19 -0.42 2.05
C VAL A 75 -6.92 -0.60 3.38
N GLU A 76 -7.61 -1.73 3.56
CA GLU A 76 -8.36 -2.03 4.79
C GLU A 76 -7.44 -2.09 6.02
N LEU A 77 -6.22 -2.65 5.86
CA LEU A 77 -5.20 -2.65 6.89
C LEU A 77 -4.86 -1.21 7.31
N TYR A 78 -4.48 -0.36 6.37
CA TYR A 78 -4.18 1.05 6.68
C TYR A 78 -5.39 1.81 7.24
N GLU A 79 -6.62 1.54 6.77
CA GLU A 79 -7.84 2.12 7.36
C GLU A 79 -8.05 1.73 8.81
N THR A 80 -7.82 0.45 9.14
CA THR A 80 -8.01 -0.09 10.50
C THR A 80 -7.05 0.58 11.47
N TYR A 81 -5.76 0.68 11.12
CA TYR A 81 -4.73 1.26 11.99
C TYR A 81 -4.75 2.80 12.01
N LYS A 82 -5.38 3.43 11.01
CA LYS A 82 -5.58 4.89 11.02
C LYS A 82 -6.46 5.35 12.19
N ASP A 83 -7.50 4.59 12.53
CA ASP A 83 -8.45 4.97 13.59
C ASP A 83 -7.91 4.70 15.00
N GLU A 84 -6.97 3.76 15.16
CA GLU A 84 -6.28 3.50 16.44
C GLU A 84 -5.41 4.68 16.93
N LYS A 85 -5.17 5.71 16.10
CA LYS A 85 -4.50 6.94 16.52
C LYS A 85 -5.41 7.98 17.20
N ASN A 86 -6.67 7.66 17.53
CA ASN A 86 -7.59 8.56 18.25
C ASN A 86 -7.47 8.52 19.78
#